data_AF-A0A846C997-F1
#
_entry.id   AF-A0A846C997-F1
#
_cell.length_a   1.000
_cell.length_b   1.000
_cell.length_c   1.000
_cell.angle_alpha   90.00
_cell.angle_beta   90.00
_cell.angle_gamma   90.00
#
_symmetry.space_group_name_H-M   'P 1'
#
loop_
_entity.id
_entity.type
_entity.pdbx_description
1 polymer ?
#
loop_
_entity_poly.entity_id
_entity_poly.type
_entity_poly.pdbx_seq_one_letter_code
_entity_poly.pdbx_strand_id
1 'polypeptide(L)'
;MVSIPDLEKNLAKMQQLLNAAQNEVQKKTFQDIIENITKQLEQEKSKLNPTKAEDLKVDKPSDKETTFQSIQQSKTETKKQTESNPKSESQKVASSEVKEEESLPPKQDYAFQGIGILYGKIVRRYEDNDAYYNLISEGKTYGLIYNSPKVKEFLRLDYNPDKDRYVTVYPYLTHFPNKNTPPKLAFTIIAANDTPHLDLKVNEFKLSGLWQFIAVCKCPVISIHRNRKGKDDRVSRLKKKFDNEKLNKKLTRANHVPVLWRDALVKPFRFNPKLEKDQQGSRYFVEIKAKFLPGREQWGFMELFGEPTLDVPKYYKPEKISNSQVA
;
A
#
# COMPACT_ATOMS: atom_id res chain seq x y z
N MET A 1 -14.58 -19.64 1.06
CA MET A 1 -14.60 -20.31 2.37
C MET A 1 -13.25 -20.97 2.54
N VAL A 2 -12.63 -20.88 3.71
CA VAL A 2 -11.40 -21.63 4.02
C VAL A 2 -11.81 -23.07 4.34
N SER A 3 -11.12 -24.08 3.82
CA SER A 3 -11.49 -25.47 4.11
C SER A 3 -10.97 -25.88 5.51
N ILE A 4 -11.65 -26.83 6.16
CA ILE A 4 -11.16 -27.38 7.45
C ILE A 4 -9.73 -27.94 7.33
N PRO A 5 -9.37 -28.71 6.28
CA PRO A 5 -7.98 -29.15 6.08
C PRO A 5 -6.96 -28.00 6.01
N ASP A 6 -7.32 -26.85 5.45
CA ASP A 6 -6.43 -25.66 5.44
C ASP A 6 -6.27 -25.07 6.84
N LEU A 7 -7.34 -25.02 7.65
CA LEU A 7 -7.28 -24.57 9.04
C LEU A 7 -6.44 -25.51 9.91
N GLU A 8 -6.59 -26.82 9.77
CA GLU A 8 -5.80 -27.82 10.51
C GLU A 8 -4.31 -27.74 10.15
N LYS A 9 -3.99 -27.59 8.85
CA LYS A 9 -2.63 -27.39 8.37
C LYS A 9 -2.01 -26.09 8.89
N ASN A 10 -2.78 -25.01 8.95
CA ASN A 10 -2.34 -23.73 9.50
C ASN A 10 -2.12 -23.80 11.02
N LEU A 11 -3.00 -24.48 11.75
CA LEU A 11 -2.87 -24.70 13.20
C LEU A 11 -1.59 -25.47 13.53
N ALA A 12 -1.33 -26.58 12.84
CA ALA A 12 -0.10 -27.36 13.01
C ALA A 12 1.17 -26.53 12.71
N LYS A 13 1.13 -25.70 11.66
CA LYS A 13 2.24 -24.79 11.32
C LYS A 13 2.48 -23.72 12.40
N MET A 14 1.42 -23.17 12.99
CA MET A 14 1.55 -22.16 14.06
C MET A 14 2.05 -22.77 15.37
N GLN A 15 1.67 -24.02 15.69
CA GLN A 15 2.24 -24.77 16.82
C GLN A 15 3.74 -25.03 16.63
N GLN A 16 4.20 -25.35 15.42
CA GLN A 16 5.63 -25.47 15.10
C GLN A 16 6.37 -24.14 15.28
N LEU A 17 5.78 -23.02 14.88
CA LEU A 17 6.37 -21.68 15.04
C LEU A 17 6.41 -21.23 16.52
N LEU A 18 5.38 -21.55 17.31
CA LEU A 18 5.38 -21.33 18.76
C LEU A 18 6.54 -22.07 19.45
N ASN A 19 6.78 -23.33 19.07
CA ASN A 19 7.87 -24.14 19.62
C ASN A 19 9.26 -23.64 19.18
N ALA A 20 9.37 -22.96 18.03
CA ALA A 20 10.61 -22.36 17.54
C ALA A 20 10.85 -20.93 18.05
N ALA A 21 9.89 -20.32 18.76
CA ALA A 21 9.94 -18.92 19.17
C ALA A 21 10.88 -18.69 20.37
N GLN A 22 11.92 -17.88 20.17
CA GLN A 22 12.90 -17.53 21.20
C GLN A 22 12.49 -16.30 22.04
N ASN A 23 11.54 -15.48 21.56
CA ASN A 23 11.12 -14.23 22.20
C ASN A 23 9.70 -14.34 22.77
N GLU A 24 9.47 -13.87 24.00
CA GLU A 24 8.17 -13.89 24.67
C GLU A 24 7.06 -13.15 23.90
N VAL A 25 7.40 -12.05 23.21
CA VAL A 25 6.44 -11.34 22.35
C VAL A 25 5.99 -12.23 21.20
N GLN A 26 6.92 -12.98 20.58
CA GLN A 26 6.60 -13.92 19.50
C GLN A 26 5.76 -15.10 20.01
N LYS A 27 6.12 -15.67 21.18
CA LYS A 27 5.33 -16.75 21.80
C LYS A 27 3.88 -16.31 22.03
N LYS A 28 3.68 -15.13 22.63
CA LYS A 28 2.34 -14.58 22.85
C LYS A 28 1.59 -14.37 21.53
N THR A 29 2.23 -13.79 20.51
CA THR A 29 1.62 -13.62 19.19
C THR A 29 1.21 -14.96 18.56
N PHE A 30 2.02 -16.01 18.66
CA PHE A 30 1.66 -17.33 18.14
C PHE A 30 0.54 -18.00 18.97
N GLN A 31 0.49 -17.79 20.29
CA GLN A 31 -0.63 -18.24 21.14
C GLN A 31 -1.95 -17.58 20.71
N ASP A 32 -1.99 -16.23 20.60
CA ASP A 32 -3.18 -15.49 20.16
C ASP A 32 -3.67 -15.95 18.76
N ILE A 33 -2.74 -16.29 17.85
CA ILE A 33 -3.06 -16.84 16.52
C ILE A 33 -3.63 -18.26 16.61
N ILE A 34 -3.05 -19.14 17.44
CA ILE A 34 -3.53 -20.52 17.64
C ILE A 34 -4.94 -20.51 18.23
N GLU A 35 -5.23 -19.66 19.23
CA GLU A 35 -6.58 -19.52 19.79
C GLU A 35 -7.60 -19.09 18.73
N ASN A 36 -7.26 -18.11 17.90
CA ASN A 36 -8.14 -17.62 16.83
C ASN A 36 -8.40 -18.69 15.76
N ILE A 37 -7.37 -19.43 15.32
CA ILE A 37 -7.54 -20.53 14.35
C ILE A 37 -8.37 -21.67 14.96
N THR A 38 -8.14 -22.02 16.22
CA THR A 38 -8.92 -23.05 16.94
C THR A 38 -10.40 -22.67 16.99
N LYS A 39 -10.72 -21.42 17.37
CA LYS A 39 -12.09 -20.91 17.40
C LYS A 39 -12.77 -20.90 16.02
N GLN A 40 -12.03 -20.57 14.96
CA GLN A 40 -12.55 -20.65 13.58
C GLN A 40 -12.80 -22.11 13.17
N LEU A 41 -11.94 -23.03 13.55
CA LEU A 41 -12.07 -24.46 13.28
C LEU A 41 -13.29 -25.08 14.00
N GLU A 42 -13.56 -24.70 15.25
CA GLU A 42 -14.79 -25.07 15.96
C GLU A 42 -16.05 -24.52 15.26
N GLN A 43 -16.00 -23.26 14.79
CA GLN A 43 -17.10 -22.65 14.03
C GLN A 43 -17.35 -23.29 12.67
N GLU A 44 -16.32 -23.77 11.96
CA GLU A 44 -16.51 -24.52 10.71
C GLU A 44 -16.95 -25.98 10.97
N LYS A 45 -16.43 -26.64 12.02
CA LYS A 45 -16.85 -28.01 12.38
C LYS A 45 -18.32 -28.07 12.84
N SER A 46 -18.79 -27.08 13.60
CA SER A 46 -20.19 -26.97 14.02
C SER A 46 -21.17 -26.68 12.87
N LYS A 47 -20.74 -26.03 11.77
CA LYS A 47 -21.57 -25.83 10.57
C LYS A 47 -21.79 -27.10 9.74
N LEU A 48 -20.93 -28.11 9.89
CA LEU A 48 -20.96 -29.33 9.09
C LEU A 48 -21.83 -30.46 9.69
N ASN A 49 -22.36 -30.29 10.90
CA ASN A 49 -23.24 -31.25 11.57
C ASN A 49 -24.63 -30.67 11.87
N PRO A 50 -25.58 -30.71 10.93
CA PRO A 50 -26.99 -30.48 11.23
C PRO A 50 -27.68 -31.75 11.79
N THR A 51 -28.24 -31.60 12.99
CA THR A 51 -29.41 -32.35 13.52
C THR A 51 -29.21 -33.73 14.18
N LYS A 52 -29.20 -33.74 15.51
CA LYS A 52 -30.24 -34.34 16.40
C LYS A 52 -29.96 -33.87 17.85
N ALA A 53 -30.94 -33.53 18.68
CA ALA A 53 -32.36 -33.87 18.65
C ALA A 53 -33.29 -32.64 18.79
N GLU A 54 -34.50 -32.77 18.23
CA GLU A 54 -35.67 -32.09 18.78
C GLU A 54 -36.10 -32.84 20.06
N ASP A 55 -36.62 -32.12 21.05
CA ASP A 55 -37.92 -32.53 21.59
C ASP A 55 -38.72 -31.35 22.15
N LEU A 56 -40.03 -31.44 21.92
CA LEU A 56 -41.03 -30.38 22.04
C LEU A 56 -41.26 -29.87 23.48
N LYS A 57 -41.63 -28.58 23.60
CA LYS A 57 -42.99 -28.24 24.10
C LYS A 57 -43.49 -26.83 23.77
N VAL A 58 -44.73 -26.84 23.28
CA VAL A 58 -45.71 -25.78 22.98
C VAL A 58 -46.42 -25.42 24.33
N ASP A 59 -47.01 -24.26 24.65
CA ASP A 59 -47.74 -23.25 23.85
C ASP A 59 -47.89 -21.86 24.55
N LYS A 60 -48.02 -20.79 23.72
CA LYS A 60 -48.90 -19.58 23.87
C LYS A 60 -48.76 -18.53 25.04
N PRO A 61 -49.44 -17.34 24.99
CA PRO A 61 -48.75 -16.05 25.18
C PRO A 61 -49.42 -15.03 26.13
N SER A 62 -48.77 -13.89 26.44
CA SER A 62 -49.43 -12.59 26.65
C SER A 62 -48.45 -11.40 26.78
N ASP A 63 -48.95 -10.23 26.38
CA ASP A 63 -48.55 -8.83 26.53
C ASP A 63 -47.23 -8.30 27.17
N LYS A 64 -46.78 -7.20 26.55
CA LYS A 64 -46.21 -5.94 27.08
C LYS A 64 -45.89 -5.89 28.60
N GLU A 65 -44.67 -5.49 28.95
CA GLU A 65 -44.34 -4.06 29.22
C GLU A 65 -42.84 -3.82 29.52
N THR A 66 -42.45 -2.57 29.28
CA THR A 66 -41.40 -1.75 29.91
C THR A 66 -40.71 -2.30 31.19
N THR A 67 -39.38 -2.19 31.29
CA THR A 67 -38.68 -1.38 32.34
C THR A 67 -37.15 -1.47 32.28
N PHE A 68 -36.51 -0.30 32.35
CA PHE A 68 -35.09 -0.13 32.67
C PHE A 68 -34.84 -0.24 34.19
N GLN A 69 -33.85 -1.02 34.61
CA GLN A 69 -32.99 -0.77 35.79
C GLN A 69 -31.77 -1.69 35.65
N SER A 70 -30.52 -1.21 35.65
CA SER A 70 -29.80 -0.43 36.67
C SER A 70 -29.53 -1.21 37.95
N ILE A 71 -28.28 -1.66 38.10
CA ILE A 71 -27.67 -1.90 39.41
C ILE A 71 -26.30 -1.20 39.43
N GLN A 72 -26.25 -0.05 40.08
CA GLN A 72 -25.06 0.39 40.81
C GLN A 72 -25.33 0.13 42.30
N GLN A 73 -24.31 -0.24 43.08
CA GLN A 73 -23.76 0.56 44.20
C GLN A 73 -23.11 -0.26 45.32
N SER A 74 -21.85 0.08 45.59
CA SER A 74 -21.16 0.22 46.90
C SER A 74 -19.71 0.64 46.54
N LYS A 75 -19.12 1.79 46.92
CA LYS A 75 -19.23 2.74 48.06
C LYS A 75 -19.05 2.06 49.43
N THR A 76 -18.26 2.57 50.39
CA THR A 76 -17.38 3.78 50.48
C THR A 76 -16.10 3.42 51.30
N GLU A 77 -15.19 4.28 51.83
CA GLU A 77 -15.02 5.75 52.01
C GLU A 77 -13.49 6.06 52.00
N THR A 78 -12.95 7.08 51.30
CA THR A 78 -12.71 8.49 51.75
C THR A 78 -11.73 8.62 52.94
N LYS A 79 -10.59 9.32 52.87
CA LYS A 79 -10.33 10.80 53.00
C LYS A 79 -8.77 10.99 52.90
N LYS A 80 -8.13 12.14 52.65
CA LYS A 80 -8.52 13.57 52.58
C LYS A 80 -7.46 14.38 51.78
N GLN A 81 -7.83 15.59 51.34
CA GLN A 81 -7.01 16.57 50.60
C GLN A 81 -5.81 17.13 51.38
N THR A 82 -4.86 17.77 50.68
CA THR A 82 -4.49 19.20 50.89
C THR A 82 -3.99 19.82 49.58
N GLU A 83 -4.37 21.07 49.29
CA GLU A 83 -3.81 21.92 48.21
C GLU A 83 -2.67 22.81 48.73
N SER A 84 -1.67 23.14 47.90
CA SER A 84 -1.09 24.49 47.88
C SER A 84 -0.26 24.75 46.62
N ASN A 85 -0.35 25.97 46.09
CA ASN A 85 0.49 26.54 45.04
C ASN A 85 0.88 27.95 45.54
N PRO A 86 2.13 28.41 45.33
CA PRO A 86 2.26 29.65 44.55
C PRO A 86 3.49 29.75 43.63
N LYS A 87 3.43 30.75 42.73
CA LYS A 87 4.49 31.32 41.87
C LYS A 87 5.74 31.75 42.68
N SER A 88 6.94 32.00 42.11
CA SER A 88 7.25 32.63 40.81
C SER A 88 8.73 32.45 40.35
N GLU A 89 8.98 32.87 39.10
CA GLU A 89 10.25 33.39 38.50
C GLU A 89 11.53 32.54 38.29
N SER A 90 11.80 32.30 37.00
CA SER A 90 13.07 32.36 36.25
C SER A 90 14.45 32.28 36.95
N GLN A 91 15.23 31.27 36.57
CA GLN A 91 16.62 31.46 36.10
C GLN A 91 17.11 30.29 35.19
N LYS A 92 17.94 30.61 34.19
CA LYS A 92 18.69 29.62 33.38
C LYS A 92 19.92 29.14 34.17
N VAL A 93 20.35 27.88 33.98
CA VAL A 93 21.72 27.49 33.53
C VAL A 93 21.71 26.00 33.11
N ALA A 94 22.49 25.70 32.07
CA ALA A 94 22.80 24.43 31.41
C ALA A 94 22.56 23.09 32.16
N SER A 95 21.79 22.20 31.52
CA SER A 95 21.86 20.75 31.73
C SER A 95 22.94 20.14 30.82
N SER A 96 23.87 19.38 31.39
CA SER A 96 25.00 18.77 30.68
C SER A 96 24.55 17.71 29.66
N GLU A 97 25.24 17.67 28.51
CA GLU A 97 24.97 16.70 27.44
C GLU A 97 25.30 15.27 27.88
N VAL A 98 24.27 14.43 28.07
CA VAL A 98 24.41 12.99 27.88
C VAL A 98 24.13 12.71 26.40
N LYS A 99 25.17 12.35 25.65
CA LYS A 99 25.01 11.85 24.29
C LYS A 99 24.43 10.45 24.35
N GLU A 100 23.11 10.34 24.28
CA GLU A 100 22.50 9.12 23.79
C GLU A 100 22.96 8.92 22.34
N GLU A 101 23.75 7.87 22.11
CA GLU A 101 24.00 7.38 20.75
C GLU A 101 22.66 6.88 20.20
N GLU A 102 21.99 7.74 19.43
CA GLU A 102 20.78 7.42 18.69
C GLU A 102 21.09 6.22 17.77
N SER A 103 20.75 5.02 18.24
CA SER A 103 20.99 3.77 17.54
C SER A 103 20.34 3.86 16.16
N LEU A 104 21.16 3.87 15.12
CA LEU A 104 20.69 4.03 13.74
C LEU A 104 19.55 3.03 13.48
N PRO A 105 18.34 3.49 13.09
CA PRO A 105 17.25 2.57 12.79
C PRO A 105 17.70 1.61 11.67
N PRO A 106 17.25 0.34 11.70
CA PRO A 106 17.69 -0.67 10.75
C PRO A 106 17.51 -0.20 9.31
N LYS A 107 18.38 -0.70 8.41
CA LYS A 107 18.34 -0.34 7.00
C LYS A 107 16.93 -0.55 6.44
N GLN A 108 16.38 0.52 5.86
CA GLN A 108 15.13 0.44 5.08
C GLN A 108 15.42 -0.35 3.79
N ASP A 109 15.28 -1.67 3.85
CA ASP A 109 15.54 -2.56 2.71
C ASP A 109 14.41 -2.53 1.65
N TYR A 110 13.23 -2.01 2.02
CA TYR A 110 12.11 -1.75 1.10
C TYR A 110 12.15 -0.34 0.49
N ALA A 111 11.59 -0.22 -0.72
CA ALA A 111 11.58 1.01 -1.49
C ALA A 111 10.30 1.13 -2.35
N PHE A 112 9.94 2.35 -2.73
CA PHE A 112 8.84 2.56 -3.69
C PHE A 112 9.19 1.96 -5.05
N GLN A 113 8.35 1.03 -5.53
CA GLN A 113 8.57 0.28 -6.76
C GLN A 113 7.24 0.01 -7.46
N GLY A 114 7.29 -0.14 -8.78
CA GLY A 114 6.14 -0.43 -9.63
C GLY A 114 6.58 -1.08 -10.91
N ILE A 115 7.34 -2.18 -10.81
CA ILE A 115 7.92 -2.84 -11.99
C ILE A 115 7.02 -4.01 -12.40
N GLY A 116 6.89 -4.26 -13.70
CA GLY A 116 6.18 -5.43 -14.20
C GLY A 116 6.59 -5.81 -15.61
N ILE A 117 6.14 -6.99 -16.03
CA ILE A 117 6.39 -7.53 -17.36
C ILE A 117 5.08 -7.51 -18.18
N LEU A 118 5.17 -6.98 -19.39
CA LEU A 118 4.16 -7.12 -20.44
C LEU A 118 4.76 -7.90 -21.61
N TYR A 119 3.92 -8.41 -22.50
CA TYR A 119 4.35 -9.11 -23.70
C TYR A 119 3.57 -8.60 -24.90
N GLY A 120 4.26 -8.28 -25.99
CA GLY A 120 3.62 -7.74 -27.18
C GLY A 120 4.57 -7.03 -28.15
N LYS A 121 3.99 -6.45 -29.20
CA LYS A 121 4.70 -5.77 -30.29
C LYS A 121 4.98 -4.31 -29.95
N ILE A 122 6.20 -3.86 -30.21
CA ILE A 122 6.58 -2.45 -30.09
C ILE A 122 6.50 -1.81 -31.47
N VAL A 123 5.60 -0.85 -31.63
CA VAL A 123 5.38 -0.13 -32.89
C VAL A 123 5.65 1.36 -32.71
N ARG A 124 6.14 2.03 -33.75
CA ARG A 124 6.14 3.50 -33.80
C ARG A 124 4.69 4.02 -33.77
N ARG A 125 4.47 5.17 -33.13
CA ARG A 125 3.16 5.84 -33.09
C ARG A 125 2.88 6.62 -34.38
N TYR A 126 3.93 7.15 -34.99
CA TYR A 126 3.92 7.84 -36.27
C TYR A 126 5.06 7.24 -37.09
N GLU A 127 4.81 6.92 -38.36
CA GLU A 127 5.69 6.06 -39.17
C GLU A 127 7.12 6.62 -39.25
N ASP A 128 7.24 7.94 -39.44
CA ASP A 128 8.50 8.68 -39.53
C ASP A 128 9.04 9.22 -38.19
N ASN A 129 8.56 8.74 -37.04
CA ASN A 129 8.92 9.34 -35.74
C ASN A 129 9.43 8.34 -34.67
N ASP A 130 10.76 8.19 -34.64
CA ASP A 130 11.52 7.46 -33.62
C ASP A 130 11.41 8.00 -32.18
N ALA A 131 10.68 9.10 -31.93
CA ALA A 131 10.50 9.64 -30.59
C ALA A 131 9.26 9.09 -29.86
N TYR A 132 8.34 8.41 -30.55
CA TYR A 132 7.07 7.95 -29.97
C TYR A 132 6.77 6.51 -30.35
N TYR A 133 6.71 5.64 -29.34
CA TYR A 133 6.35 4.23 -29.51
C TYR A 133 5.06 3.91 -28.76
N ASN A 134 4.38 2.85 -29.21
CA ASN A 134 3.31 2.19 -28.51
C ASN A 134 3.67 0.70 -28.31
N LEU A 135 3.08 0.08 -27.29
CA LEU A 135 3.05 -1.37 -27.09
C LEU A 135 1.66 -1.86 -27.46
N ILE A 136 1.57 -2.80 -28.39
CA ILE A 136 0.35 -3.56 -28.67
C ILE A 136 0.40 -4.85 -27.85
N SER A 137 -0.51 -5.01 -26.90
CA SER A 137 -0.59 -6.16 -25.98
C SER A 137 -2.05 -6.52 -25.76
N GLU A 138 -2.42 -7.79 -25.94
CA GLU A 138 -3.81 -8.28 -25.81
C GLU A 138 -4.85 -7.44 -26.59
N GLY A 139 -4.50 -7.04 -27.83
CA GLY A 139 -5.36 -6.20 -28.67
C GLY A 139 -5.53 -4.74 -28.22
N LYS A 140 -4.81 -4.31 -27.17
CA LYS A 140 -4.81 -2.92 -26.68
C LYS A 140 -3.49 -2.22 -26.96
N THR A 141 -3.58 -0.92 -27.27
CA THR A 141 -2.44 -0.07 -27.63
C THR A 141 -2.11 0.89 -26.49
N TYR A 142 -0.96 0.70 -25.85
CA TYR A 142 -0.48 1.53 -24.74
C TYR A 142 0.68 2.42 -25.18
N GLY A 143 0.68 3.68 -24.79
CA GLY A 143 1.82 4.57 -25.07
C GLY A 143 3.07 4.17 -24.30
N LEU A 144 4.21 4.07 -24.97
CA LEU A 144 5.51 3.86 -24.34
C LEU A 144 6.25 5.18 -24.13
N ILE A 145 6.84 5.34 -22.95
CA ILE A 145 7.66 6.48 -22.54
C ILE A 145 9.06 5.95 -22.23
N TYR A 146 10.11 6.44 -22.88
CA TYR A 146 11.49 6.14 -22.48
C TYR A 146 12.09 7.36 -21.76
N ASN A 147 12.87 7.12 -20.71
CA ASN A 147 13.58 8.16 -19.93
C ASN A 147 15.12 7.95 -19.93
N SER A 148 15.60 6.94 -20.64
CA SER A 148 17.01 6.53 -20.70
C SER A 148 17.49 6.59 -22.16
N PRO A 149 18.63 7.24 -22.45
CA PRO A 149 19.23 7.23 -23.79
C PRO A 149 19.46 5.82 -24.33
N LYS A 150 19.94 4.89 -23.48
CA LYS A 150 20.16 3.48 -23.84
C LYS A 150 18.90 2.79 -24.35
N VAL A 151 17.75 3.09 -23.74
CA VAL A 151 16.45 2.51 -24.15
C VAL A 151 15.97 3.14 -25.45
N LYS A 152 16.19 4.45 -25.66
CA LYS A 152 15.91 5.11 -26.94
C LYS A 152 16.75 4.50 -28.07
N GLU A 153 18.03 4.27 -27.82
CA GLU A 153 18.97 3.71 -28.78
C GLU A 153 18.62 2.26 -29.14
N PHE A 154 18.38 1.40 -28.14
CA PHE A 154 17.85 0.05 -28.33
C PHE A 154 16.55 0.04 -29.15
N LEU A 155 15.58 0.90 -28.81
CA LEU A 155 14.30 1.02 -29.54
C LEU A 155 14.46 1.44 -31.00
N ARG A 156 15.59 2.06 -31.37
CA ARG A 156 15.90 2.49 -32.74
C ARG A 156 16.71 1.43 -33.51
N LEU A 157 17.72 0.84 -32.88
CA LEU A 157 18.62 -0.13 -33.51
C LEU A 157 17.97 -1.52 -33.64
N ASP A 158 17.32 -1.99 -32.58
CA ASP A 158 16.65 -3.29 -32.53
C ASP A 158 15.14 -3.19 -32.87
N TYR A 159 14.73 -2.14 -33.59
CA TYR A 159 13.33 -1.94 -33.96
C TYR A 159 12.86 -3.07 -34.89
N ASN A 160 11.89 -3.85 -34.43
CA ASN A 160 11.20 -4.85 -35.24
C ASN A 160 9.72 -4.86 -34.80
N PRO A 161 8.81 -4.30 -35.62
CA PRO A 161 7.39 -4.18 -35.27
C PRO A 161 6.65 -5.52 -35.33
N ASP A 162 7.17 -6.51 -36.06
CA ASP A 162 6.53 -7.82 -36.22
C ASP A 162 6.86 -8.78 -35.08
N LYS A 163 7.96 -8.55 -34.38
CA LYS A 163 8.46 -9.38 -33.27
C LYS A 163 7.84 -8.97 -31.93
N ASP A 164 7.13 -9.90 -31.30
CA ASP A 164 6.71 -9.78 -29.91
C ASP A 164 7.92 -9.88 -28.96
N ARG A 165 7.93 -9.05 -27.91
CA ARG A 165 9.00 -9.01 -26.89
C ARG A 165 8.44 -8.96 -25.47
N TYR A 166 9.22 -9.47 -24.51
CA TYR A 166 8.99 -9.25 -23.08
C TYR A 166 9.44 -7.84 -22.71
N VAL A 167 8.48 -6.95 -22.51
CA VAL A 167 8.71 -5.53 -22.20
C VAL A 167 8.60 -5.33 -20.70
N THR A 168 9.69 -4.93 -20.06
CA THR A 168 9.69 -4.56 -18.65
C THR A 168 9.45 -3.08 -18.48
N VAL A 169 8.48 -2.75 -17.63
CA VAL A 169 7.86 -1.43 -17.57
C VAL A 169 7.62 -0.95 -16.14
N TYR A 170 7.53 0.36 -15.98
CA TYR A 170 6.76 1.00 -14.91
C TYR A 170 5.42 1.49 -15.47
N PRO A 171 4.28 1.37 -14.75
CA PRO A 171 3.06 2.06 -15.14
C PRO A 171 3.25 3.57 -15.02
N TYR A 172 2.54 4.33 -15.86
CA TYR A 172 2.51 5.78 -15.84
C TYR A 172 1.06 6.24 -16.01
N LEU A 173 0.42 6.65 -14.92
CA LEU A 173 -0.99 7.05 -14.93
C LEU A 173 -1.15 8.56 -14.82
N THR A 174 -1.95 9.12 -15.72
CA THR A 174 -2.41 10.51 -15.63
C THR A 174 -3.87 10.54 -15.21
N HIS A 175 -4.09 10.76 -13.91
CA HIS A 175 -5.40 11.03 -13.34
C HIS A 175 -5.86 12.45 -13.68
N PHE A 176 -7.15 12.61 -13.96
CA PHE A 176 -7.81 13.89 -14.28
C PHE A 176 -8.64 14.39 -13.08
N PRO A 177 -9.00 15.68 -12.98
CA PRO A 177 -9.76 16.21 -11.84
C PRO A 177 -11.12 15.53 -11.62
N ASN A 178 -11.78 15.08 -12.70
CA ASN A 178 -13.06 14.40 -12.62
C ASN A 178 -12.89 12.92 -12.23
N LYS A 179 -13.42 12.55 -11.06
CA LYS A 179 -13.40 11.20 -10.49
C LYS A 179 -14.12 10.13 -11.33
N ASN A 180 -14.95 10.53 -12.30
CA ASN A 180 -15.61 9.63 -13.24
C ASN A 180 -14.75 9.34 -14.49
N THR A 181 -13.77 10.18 -14.80
CA THR A 181 -12.88 9.99 -15.95
C THR A 181 -11.79 8.96 -15.59
N PRO A 182 -11.64 7.86 -16.35
CA PRO A 182 -10.56 6.90 -16.10
C PRO A 182 -9.19 7.57 -16.29
N PRO A 183 -8.16 7.19 -15.49
CA PRO A 183 -6.82 7.73 -15.67
C PRO A 183 -6.24 7.26 -17.01
N LYS A 184 -5.60 8.17 -17.75
CA LYS A 184 -4.90 7.78 -18.98
C LYS A 184 -3.67 6.95 -18.63
N LEU A 185 -3.65 5.69 -19.08
CA LEU A 185 -2.55 4.77 -18.88
C LEU A 185 -1.50 4.87 -20.02
N ALA A 186 -0.24 4.85 -19.62
CA ALA A 186 0.93 4.62 -20.46
C ALA A 186 1.94 3.79 -19.65
N PHE A 187 3.00 3.32 -20.29
CA PHE A 187 4.07 2.58 -19.64
C PHE A 187 5.43 3.25 -19.88
N THR A 188 6.22 3.42 -18.82
CA THR A 188 7.62 3.78 -18.95
C THR A 188 8.44 2.52 -19.18
N ILE A 189 9.01 2.35 -20.37
CA ILE A 189 9.84 1.19 -20.70
C ILE A 189 11.22 1.28 -20.02
N ILE A 190 11.67 0.14 -19.48
CA ILE A 190 13.01 -0.05 -18.91
C ILE A 190 13.89 -0.87 -19.86
N ALA A 191 13.33 -1.95 -20.42
CA ALA A 191 13.98 -2.85 -21.36
C ALA A 191 12.93 -3.64 -22.14
N ALA A 192 13.26 -4.12 -23.34
CA ALA A 192 12.51 -5.19 -24.00
C ALA A 192 13.50 -6.30 -24.40
N ASN A 193 13.10 -7.54 -24.22
CA ASN A 193 13.97 -8.71 -24.38
C ASN A 193 13.19 -9.84 -25.04
N ASP A 194 13.91 -10.83 -25.58
CA ASP A 194 13.30 -12.01 -26.18
C ASP A 194 12.86 -13.03 -25.13
N THR A 195 13.37 -12.92 -23.90
CA THR A 195 13.04 -13.74 -22.72
C THR A 195 12.71 -12.86 -21.51
N PRO A 196 11.92 -13.34 -20.52
CA PRO A 196 11.70 -12.61 -19.27
C PRO A 196 13.00 -12.57 -18.43
N HIS A 197 13.31 -11.40 -17.87
CA HIS A 197 14.52 -11.18 -17.04
C HIS A 197 14.21 -10.82 -15.57
N LEU A 198 12.94 -10.89 -15.17
CA LEU A 198 12.50 -10.76 -13.79
C LEU A 198 11.68 -12.00 -13.43
N ASP A 199 11.64 -12.34 -12.15
CA ASP A 199 10.74 -13.37 -11.60
C ASP A 199 9.29 -12.83 -11.48
N LEU A 200 8.73 -12.48 -12.63
CA LEU A 200 7.35 -12.01 -12.83
C LEU A 200 6.84 -12.60 -14.15
N LYS A 201 5.63 -13.15 -14.16
CA LYS A 201 4.98 -13.60 -15.40
C LYS A 201 4.43 -12.41 -16.19
N VAL A 202 3.99 -12.68 -17.42
CA VAL A 202 3.30 -11.67 -18.24
C VAL A 202 2.08 -11.13 -17.50
N ASN A 203 1.94 -9.80 -17.52
CA ASN A 203 0.99 -8.99 -16.75
C ASN A 203 1.18 -9.00 -15.22
N GLU A 204 2.24 -9.60 -14.66
CA GLU A 204 2.53 -9.49 -13.22
C GLU A 204 3.41 -8.27 -12.91
N PHE A 205 3.09 -7.59 -11.81
CA PHE A 205 3.77 -6.40 -11.32
C PHE A 205 4.11 -6.55 -9.84
N LYS A 206 5.32 -6.14 -9.44
CA LYS A 206 5.65 -5.80 -8.05
C LYS A 206 5.34 -4.33 -7.80
N LEU A 207 4.36 -4.07 -6.93
CA LEU A 207 3.91 -2.74 -6.52
C LEU A 207 4.22 -2.53 -5.03
N SER A 208 5.12 -1.60 -4.74
CA SER A 208 5.54 -1.22 -3.39
C SER A 208 5.27 0.27 -3.17
N GLY A 209 4.40 0.63 -2.22
CA GLY A 209 4.02 2.02 -1.99
C GLY A 209 2.90 2.25 -0.97
N LEU A 210 2.41 3.49 -0.90
CA LEU A 210 1.42 3.90 0.12
C LEU A 210 -0.01 3.57 -0.31
N TRP A 211 -0.70 2.73 0.46
CA TRP A 211 -2.07 2.28 0.21
C TRP A 211 -3.11 3.32 0.64
N GLN A 212 -3.80 3.95 -0.31
CA GLN A 212 -4.70 5.07 -0.02
C GLN A 212 -5.79 5.33 -1.07
N PHE A 213 -6.80 6.12 -0.70
CA PHE A 213 -7.67 6.81 -1.63
C PHE A 213 -7.10 8.18 -2.02
N ILE A 214 -7.25 8.56 -3.28
CA ILE A 214 -7.03 9.93 -3.78
C ILE A 214 -8.35 10.53 -4.24
N ALA A 215 -8.50 11.86 -4.15
CA ALA A 215 -9.77 12.55 -4.46
C ALA A 215 -10.28 12.26 -5.89
N VAL A 216 -9.36 12.10 -6.84
CA VAL A 216 -9.61 11.95 -8.27
C VAL A 216 -9.81 10.50 -8.75
N CYS A 217 -9.81 9.50 -7.85
CA CYS A 217 -10.05 8.10 -8.24
C CYS A 217 -11.13 7.45 -7.36
N LYS A 218 -12.00 6.61 -7.97
CA LYS A 218 -12.97 5.78 -7.22
C LYS A 218 -12.33 4.55 -6.58
N CYS A 219 -11.34 3.98 -7.26
CA CYS A 219 -10.58 2.83 -6.78
C CYS A 219 -9.50 3.31 -5.77
N PRO A 220 -9.22 2.56 -4.69
CA PRO A 220 -8.00 2.78 -3.92
C PRO A 220 -6.75 2.55 -4.79
N VAL A 221 -5.66 3.23 -4.45
CA VAL A 221 -4.42 3.24 -5.21
C VAL A 221 -3.23 2.89 -4.32
N ILE A 222 -2.22 2.25 -4.92
CA ILE A 222 -0.86 2.26 -4.39
C ILE A 222 -0.17 3.50 -4.98
N SER A 223 0.22 4.43 -4.11
CA SER A 223 0.99 5.62 -4.50
C SER A 223 2.47 5.29 -4.47
N ILE A 224 3.10 5.30 -5.64
CA ILE A 224 4.50 4.98 -5.86
C ILE A 224 5.25 6.31 -6.01
N HIS A 225 6.04 6.67 -4.99
CA HIS A 225 6.81 7.90 -4.94
C HIS A 225 8.22 7.72 -5.52
N ARG A 226 8.95 8.83 -5.74
CA ARG A 226 10.39 8.77 -6.05
C ARG A 226 11.17 8.55 -4.76
N ASN A 227 11.89 7.44 -4.67
CA ASN A 227 12.85 7.17 -3.59
C ASN A 227 13.92 8.26 -3.52
N ARG A 228 14.31 8.64 -2.30
CA ARG A 228 15.39 9.59 -2.01
C ARG A 228 16.60 8.82 -1.48
N LYS A 229 17.63 8.67 -2.32
CA LYS A 229 18.80 7.82 -2.00
C LYS A 229 19.90 8.53 -1.20
N GLY A 230 19.80 9.84 -0.99
CA GLY A 230 20.77 10.62 -0.22
C GLY A 230 20.55 12.12 -0.36
N LYS A 231 21.51 12.93 0.10
CA LYS A 231 21.46 14.39 -0.08
C LYS A 231 21.71 14.82 -1.53
N ASP A 232 22.48 14.04 -2.31
CA ASP A 232 22.89 14.37 -3.68
C ASP A 232 22.51 13.31 -4.73
N ASP A 233 21.25 12.85 -4.72
CA ASP A 233 20.76 12.03 -5.83
C ASP A 233 20.35 12.87 -7.06
N ARG A 234 20.00 12.20 -8.18
CA ARG A 234 19.61 12.85 -9.44
C ARG A 234 18.49 13.86 -9.28
N VAL A 235 17.50 13.62 -8.41
CA VAL A 235 16.38 14.53 -8.19
C VAL A 235 16.86 15.76 -7.44
N SER A 236 17.63 15.58 -6.35
CA SER A 236 18.27 16.71 -5.65
C SER A 236 19.12 17.58 -6.60
N ARG A 237 19.96 16.97 -7.44
CA ARG A 237 20.81 17.72 -8.40
C ARG A 237 19.99 18.48 -9.44
N LEU A 238 18.93 17.88 -9.99
CA LEU A 238 18.06 18.56 -10.95
C LEU A 238 17.30 19.74 -10.33
N LYS A 239 16.78 19.58 -9.10
CA LYS A 239 16.14 20.68 -8.36
C LYS A 239 17.09 21.85 -8.09
N LYS A 240 18.32 21.56 -7.64
CA LYS A 240 19.35 22.59 -7.40
C LYS A 240 19.77 23.31 -8.69
N LYS A 241 19.87 22.59 -9.81
CA LYS A 241 20.28 23.15 -11.11
C LYS A 241 19.18 23.98 -11.79
N PHE A 242 17.92 23.63 -11.56
CA PHE A 242 16.77 24.23 -12.22
C PHE A 242 15.73 24.63 -11.17
N ASP A 243 15.77 25.89 -10.73
CA ASP A 243 14.74 26.43 -9.86
C ASP A 243 13.46 26.70 -10.67
N ASN A 244 12.66 25.65 -10.83
CA ASN A 244 11.44 25.68 -11.63
C ASN A 244 10.37 24.80 -10.98
N GLU A 245 9.36 25.44 -10.40
CA GLU A 245 8.28 24.79 -9.65
C GLU A 245 7.51 23.74 -10.48
N LYS A 246 7.29 23.99 -11.78
CA LYS A 246 6.64 23.04 -12.71
C LYS A 246 7.49 21.78 -12.92
N LEU A 247 8.81 21.94 -13.07
CA LEU A 247 9.75 20.82 -13.16
C LEU A 247 9.84 20.07 -11.83
N ASN A 248 9.95 20.78 -10.71
CA ASN A 248 10.10 20.17 -9.39
C ASN A 248 8.84 19.38 -8.98
N LYS A 249 7.65 19.89 -9.30
CA LYS A 249 6.38 19.13 -9.22
C LYS A 249 6.38 17.89 -10.12
N LYS A 250 6.88 17.97 -11.37
CA LYS A 250 6.97 16.81 -12.27
C LYS A 250 7.98 15.76 -11.77
N LEU A 251 9.09 16.19 -11.18
CA LEU A 251 10.12 15.32 -10.58
C LEU A 251 9.63 14.62 -9.31
N THR A 252 8.81 15.29 -8.49
CA THR A 252 8.28 14.76 -7.22
C THR A 252 6.92 14.07 -7.31
N ARG A 253 6.26 14.14 -8.48
CA ARG A 253 4.94 13.52 -8.72
C ARG A 253 4.97 12.02 -8.42
N ALA A 254 4.06 11.58 -7.54
CA ALA A 254 3.78 10.18 -7.32
C ALA A 254 2.98 9.58 -8.49
N ASN A 255 3.23 8.31 -8.80
CA ASN A 255 2.40 7.54 -9.71
C ASN A 255 1.36 6.77 -8.89
N HIS A 256 0.07 6.97 -9.19
CA HIS A 256 -1.02 6.40 -8.41
C HIS A 256 -1.63 5.22 -9.19
N VAL A 257 -1.29 4.00 -8.80
CA VAL A 257 -1.70 2.76 -9.48
C VAL A 257 -3.00 2.24 -8.86
N PRO A 258 -4.13 2.17 -9.59
CA PRO A 258 -5.40 1.66 -9.06
C PRO A 258 -5.33 0.15 -8.85
N VAL A 259 -5.64 -0.31 -7.62
CA VAL A 259 -5.56 -1.73 -7.25
C VAL A 259 -6.90 -2.23 -6.73
N LEU A 260 -7.39 -3.31 -7.34
CA LEU A 260 -8.52 -4.09 -6.88
C LEU A 260 -8.04 -5.09 -5.82
N TRP A 261 -8.16 -4.69 -4.55
CA TRP A 261 -7.86 -5.51 -3.38
C TRP A 261 -9.06 -5.43 -2.44
N ARG A 262 -9.92 -6.46 -2.47
CA ARG A 262 -11.16 -6.49 -1.67
C ARG A 262 -10.86 -6.79 -0.21
N ASP A 263 -10.11 -7.86 0.02
CA ASP A 263 -9.84 -8.43 1.34
C ASP A 263 -8.46 -7.95 1.83
N ALA A 264 -8.26 -6.63 1.82
CA ALA A 264 -7.00 -6.01 2.25
C ALA A 264 -6.84 -6.07 3.77
N LEU A 265 -5.69 -6.58 4.23
CA LEU A 265 -5.36 -6.70 5.67
C LEU A 265 -5.46 -5.35 6.41
N VAL A 266 -5.16 -4.26 5.70
CA VAL A 266 -5.29 -2.89 6.21
C VAL A 266 -6.16 -2.04 5.28
N LYS A 267 -6.98 -1.18 5.87
CA LYS A 267 -7.83 -0.26 5.12
C LYS A 267 -6.97 0.79 4.39
N PRO A 268 -7.26 1.14 3.12
CA PRO A 268 -6.55 2.21 2.43
C PRO A 268 -6.76 3.54 3.15
N PHE A 269 -5.67 4.27 3.39
CA PHE A 269 -5.72 5.59 4.01
C PHE A 269 -6.68 6.52 3.25
N ARG A 270 -7.52 7.26 3.96
CA ARG A 270 -8.39 8.28 3.36
C ARG A 270 -8.18 9.61 4.09
N PHE A 271 -7.61 10.58 3.38
CA PHE A 271 -7.46 11.94 3.90
C PHE A 271 -8.82 12.57 4.18
N ASN A 272 -9.01 13.10 5.39
CA ASN A 272 -10.19 13.87 5.76
C ASN A 272 -9.77 15.33 6.05
N PRO A 273 -10.15 16.32 5.22
CA PRO A 273 -9.74 17.71 5.43
C PRO A 273 -10.34 18.35 6.69
N LYS A 274 -11.31 17.72 7.35
CA LYS A 274 -11.93 18.20 8.60
C LYS A 274 -11.21 17.75 9.87
N LEU A 275 -10.24 16.84 9.78
CA LEU A 275 -9.51 16.30 10.92
C LEU A 275 -8.09 16.85 10.97
N GLU A 276 -7.58 17.08 12.17
CA GLU A 276 -6.18 17.44 12.38
C GLU A 276 -5.23 16.30 11.99
N LYS A 277 -3.93 16.56 11.89
CA LYS A 277 -2.94 15.58 11.40
C LYS A 277 -2.92 14.31 12.23
N ASP A 278 -2.96 14.44 13.55
CA ASP A 278 -2.81 13.33 14.49
C ASP A 278 -4.14 12.55 14.67
N GLN A 279 -5.25 13.13 14.19
CA GLN A 279 -6.56 12.49 14.06
C GLN A 279 -6.76 11.83 12.67
N GLN A 280 -5.80 11.96 11.74
CA GLN A 280 -5.84 11.22 10.48
C GLN A 280 -5.57 9.74 10.73
N GLY A 281 -6.24 8.86 9.98
CA GLY A 281 -5.91 7.43 10.00
C GLY A 281 -4.47 7.14 9.54
N SER A 282 -3.94 6.00 9.96
CA SER A 282 -2.58 5.57 9.63
C SER A 282 -2.37 5.36 8.12
N ARG A 283 -1.14 5.60 7.65
CA ARG A 283 -0.72 5.42 6.25
C ARG A 283 0.19 4.21 6.13
N TYR A 284 -0.37 3.09 5.71
CA TYR A 284 0.40 1.87 5.49
C TYR A 284 1.18 1.92 4.17
N PHE A 285 2.45 1.59 4.24
CA PHE A 285 3.25 1.12 3.11
C PHE A 285 2.98 -0.38 2.93
N VAL A 286 2.76 -0.79 1.68
CA VAL A 286 2.47 -2.18 1.31
C VAL A 286 3.35 -2.60 0.15
N GLU A 287 3.75 -3.88 0.13
CA GLU A 287 4.41 -4.51 -0.99
C GLU A 287 3.59 -5.70 -1.47
N ILE A 288 3.06 -5.60 -2.70
CA ILE A 288 2.20 -6.64 -3.27
C ILE A 288 2.70 -7.08 -4.64
N LYS A 289 2.37 -8.32 -4.99
CA LYS A 289 2.26 -8.75 -6.37
C LYS A 289 0.85 -8.49 -6.87
N ALA A 290 0.74 -7.98 -8.09
CA ALA A 290 -0.55 -7.68 -8.69
C ALA A 290 -0.57 -8.02 -10.18
N LYS A 291 -1.69 -8.55 -10.65
CA LYS A 291 -1.94 -8.85 -12.07
C LYS A 291 -2.58 -7.65 -12.74
N PHE A 292 -1.96 -7.10 -13.76
CA PHE A 292 -2.57 -6.12 -14.64
C PHE A 292 -3.75 -6.75 -15.39
N LEU A 293 -4.86 -6.02 -15.50
CA LEU A 293 -6.09 -6.43 -16.16
C LEU A 293 -6.34 -5.50 -17.35
N PRO A 294 -5.82 -5.79 -18.56
CA PRO A 294 -5.89 -4.90 -19.72
C PRO A 294 -7.29 -4.38 -20.00
N GLY A 295 -8.32 -5.24 -19.89
CA GLY A 295 -9.72 -4.88 -20.06
C GLY A 295 -10.20 -3.70 -19.21
N ARG A 296 -9.68 -3.53 -17.97
CA ARG A 296 -10.08 -2.48 -17.02
C ARG A 296 -9.02 -1.40 -16.76
N GLU A 297 -7.79 -1.61 -17.24
CA GLU A 297 -6.62 -0.75 -16.96
C GLU A 297 -6.34 -0.58 -15.45
N GLN A 298 -6.52 -1.68 -14.71
CA GLN A 298 -6.38 -1.77 -13.25
C GLN A 298 -5.56 -3.00 -12.88
N TRP A 299 -5.07 -3.06 -11.64
CA TRP A 299 -4.28 -4.18 -11.13
C TRP A 299 -5.09 -4.96 -10.10
N GLY A 300 -5.30 -6.26 -10.31
CA GLY A 300 -5.85 -7.16 -9.28
C GLY A 300 -4.76 -7.59 -8.31
N PHE A 301 -5.02 -7.50 -7.00
CA PHE A 301 -4.14 -8.09 -6.00
C PHE A 301 -3.95 -9.61 -6.21
N MET A 302 -2.75 -10.13 -5.97
CA MET A 302 -2.46 -11.57 -6.00
C MET A 302 -1.94 -12.05 -4.64
N GLU A 303 -0.82 -11.49 -4.18
CA GLU A 303 -0.13 -11.91 -2.96
C GLU A 303 0.64 -10.74 -2.34
N LEU A 304 0.99 -10.87 -1.05
CA LEU A 304 1.85 -9.95 -0.33
C LEU A 304 3.31 -10.38 -0.46
N PHE A 305 4.22 -9.44 -0.70
CA PHE A 305 5.65 -9.66 -0.58
C PHE A 305 6.18 -9.38 0.84
N GLY A 306 5.40 -8.66 1.65
CA GLY A 306 5.70 -8.36 3.05
C GLY A 306 4.45 -7.83 3.77
N GLU A 307 4.50 -7.77 5.10
CA GLU A 307 3.38 -7.25 5.89
C GLU A 307 3.21 -5.73 5.71
N PRO A 308 1.97 -5.21 5.73
CA PRO A 308 1.73 -3.77 5.74
C PRO A 308 2.40 -3.08 6.93
N THR A 309 3.28 -2.12 6.67
CA THR A 309 4.08 -1.43 7.69
C THR A 309 3.73 0.06 7.77
N LEU A 310 3.97 0.65 8.95
CA LEU A 310 3.87 2.10 9.18
C LEU A 310 5.18 2.84 8.90
N ASP A 311 6.33 2.14 8.82
CA ASP A 311 7.56 2.77 8.35
C ASP A 311 7.50 2.96 6.84
N VAL A 312 7.86 4.15 6.38
CA VAL A 312 7.75 4.57 4.99
C VAL A 312 9.15 4.90 4.48
N PRO A 313 9.64 4.22 3.43
CA PRO A 313 11.00 4.44 2.95
C PRO A 313 11.20 5.87 2.46
N LYS A 314 12.41 6.43 2.68
CA LYS A 314 12.70 7.85 2.40
C LYS A 314 12.37 8.23 0.93
N TYR A 315 11.47 9.20 0.76
CA TYR A 315 10.96 9.62 -0.56
C TYR A 315 10.87 11.14 -0.72
N TYR A 316 10.74 11.59 -1.98
CA TYR A 316 10.42 12.98 -2.30
C TYR A 316 8.92 13.25 -2.13
N LYS A 317 8.58 14.08 -1.14
CA LYS A 317 7.20 14.58 -0.95
C LYS A 317 6.79 15.39 -2.20
N PRO A 318 5.59 15.16 -2.78
CA PRO A 318 5.08 15.95 -3.90
C PRO A 318 4.92 17.42 -3.53
N GLU A 319 5.41 18.30 -4.39
CA GLU A 319 5.25 19.74 -4.22
C GLU A 319 3.90 20.24 -4.75
N LYS A 320 3.32 21.20 -4.05
CA LYS A 320 2.20 22.01 -4.54
C LYS A 320 2.77 23.18 -5.32
N ILE A 321 2.14 23.52 -6.44
CA ILE A 321 2.37 24.82 -7.07
C ILE A 321 1.64 25.85 -6.22
N SER A 322 2.32 26.93 -5.85
CA SER A 322 1.71 28.11 -5.27
C SER A 322 0.92 28.85 -6.35
N ASN A 323 -0.31 29.28 -6.06
CA ASN A 323 -1.11 30.05 -7.02
C ASN A 323 -0.62 31.51 -7.17
N SER A 324 0.52 31.86 -6.57
CA SER A 324 1.07 33.21 -6.47
C SER A 324 1.75 33.73 -7.75
N GLN A 325 1.84 32.91 -8.80
CA GLN A 325 2.52 33.24 -10.06
C GLN A 325 1.65 32.93 -11.31
N VAL A 326 0.35 33.21 -11.20
CA VAL A 326 -0.56 33.32 -12.35
C VAL A 326 -1.33 34.64 -12.23
N ALA A 327 -0.61 35.72 -12.54
CA ALA A 327 -1.09 37.08 -12.77
C ALA A 327 -0.32 37.62 -13.99
#